data_AF-A0A661PYQ0-F1
#
_entry.id   AF-A0A661PYQ0-F1
#
_cell.length_a   1.000
_cell.length_b   1.000
_cell.length_c   1.000
_cell.angle_alpha   90.00
_cell.angle_beta   90.00
_cell.angle_gamma   90.00
#
_symmetry.space_group_name_H-M   'P 1'
#
loop_
_entity.id
_entity.type
_entity.pdbx_description
1 polymer ?
#
loop_
_entity_poly.entity_id
_entity_poly.type
_entity_poly.pdbx_seq_one_letter_code
_entity_poly.pdbx_strand_id
1 'polypeptide(L)'
;MKLYQLTIKPLSPFGTPLKGDTIFGHVCWQAAYDADLLNGSLDEWIKKYDKEPFAVCSSAFPLLAGKESGGDIAFPRPQLPSGFLTGSFDNSERCEKMIARKKLKQKKWLLVGEDLKLQIRPQALMSDSEIFSRYYTNLSENMRHVISADNEKKLFLDDHQAHNSIDRLTGTTGSGDGFAPYSCGNISWCPGVKLVVLVLVNEVA
;
A
#
# COMPACT_ATOMS: atom_id res chain seq x y z
N MET A 1 -5.91 20.89 10.54
CA MET A 1 -6.05 19.90 9.45
C MET A 1 -7.10 18.89 9.81
N LYS A 2 -7.89 18.46 8.83
CA LYS A 2 -8.91 17.44 8.97
C LYS A 2 -8.49 16.17 8.25
N LEU A 3 -8.75 15.03 8.88
CA LEU A 3 -8.40 13.72 8.34
C LEU A 3 -9.54 13.17 7.48
N TYR A 4 -9.20 12.78 6.26
CA TYR A 4 -10.07 12.12 5.31
C TYR A 4 -9.57 10.71 5.03
N GLN A 5 -10.49 9.76 4.93
CA GLN A 5 -10.21 8.39 4.51
C GLN A 5 -10.75 8.17 3.11
N LEU A 6 -9.86 8.05 2.13
CA LEU A 6 -10.20 7.76 0.74
C LEU A 6 -10.09 6.26 0.50
N THR A 7 -11.10 5.68 -0.16
CA THR A 7 -11.10 4.25 -0.50
C THR A 7 -11.03 4.07 -2.02
N ILE A 8 -9.95 3.46 -2.49
CA ILE A 8 -9.68 3.15 -3.89
C ILE A 8 -9.99 1.68 -4.12
N LYS A 9 -10.78 1.39 -5.16
CA LYS A 9 -11.03 0.02 -5.66
C LYS A 9 -10.19 -0.18 -6.93
N PRO A 10 -9.10 -0.96 -6.87
CA PRO A 10 -8.33 -1.26 -8.07
C PRO A 10 -9.19 -2.04 -9.07
N LEU A 11 -9.31 -1.52 -10.29
CA LEU A 11 -9.97 -2.20 -11.41
C LEU A 11 -8.96 -2.82 -12.39
N SER A 12 -7.70 -2.41 -12.28
CA SER A 12 -6.58 -2.87 -13.09
C SER A 12 -5.29 -2.89 -12.25
N PRO A 13 -4.22 -3.55 -12.73
CA PRO A 13 -2.91 -3.47 -12.10
C PRO A 13 -2.37 -2.04 -12.08
N PHE A 14 -1.55 -1.73 -11.08
CA PHE A 14 -0.81 -0.46 -11.01
C PHE A 14 0.62 -0.64 -11.51
N GLY A 15 1.11 0.28 -12.36
CA GLY A 15 2.50 0.27 -12.81
C GLY A 15 3.51 0.71 -11.73
N THR A 16 3.04 1.45 -10.72
CA THR A 16 3.85 1.87 -9.57
C THR A 16 3.04 1.73 -8.28
N PRO A 17 3.68 1.40 -7.14
CA PRO A 17 2.98 1.38 -5.86
C PRO A 17 2.39 2.76 -5.55
N LEU A 18 1.16 2.79 -5.02
CA LEU A 18 0.50 4.02 -4.58
C LEU A 18 1.12 4.53 -3.27
N LYS A 19 2.26 5.21 -3.38
CA LYS A 19 2.97 5.84 -2.28
C LYS A 19 2.43 7.26 -2.02
N GLY A 20 2.67 7.76 -0.81
CA GLY A 20 2.12 9.04 -0.36
C GLY A 20 2.64 10.23 -1.18
N ASP A 21 3.90 10.18 -1.61
CA ASP A 21 4.51 11.15 -2.51
C ASP A 21 3.88 11.13 -3.91
N THR A 22 3.59 9.94 -4.46
CA THR A 22 2.90 9.81 -5.75
C THR A 22 1.47 10.36 -5.68
N ILE A 23 0.75 10.05 -4.61
CA ILE A 23 -0.61 10.55 -4.38
C ILE A 23 -0.59 12.07 -4.19
N PHE A 24 0.36 12.59 -3.41
CA PHE A 24 0.53 14.04 -3.24
C PHE A 24 0.84 14.73 -4.57
N GLY A 25 1.69 14.13 -5.42
CA GLY A 25 1.93 14.62 -6.77
C GLY A 25 0.66 14.73 -7.61
N HIS A 26 -0.26 13.77 -7.50
CA HIS A 26 -1.57 13.86 -8.16
C HIS A 26 -2.42 15.00 -7.61
N VAL A 27 -2.40 15.26 -6.30
CA VAL A 27 -3.08 16.42 -5.68
C VAL A 27 -2.52 17.73 -6.25
N CYS A 28 -1.19 17.86 -6.34
CA CYS A 28 -0.55 19.03 -6.94
C CYS A 28 -0.95 19.21 -8.40
N TRP A 29 -1.03 18.12 -9.19
CA TRP A 29 -1.51 18.21 -10.57
C TRP A 29 -2.95 18.70 -10.65
N GLN A 30 -3.85 18.21 -9.79
CA GLN A 30 -5.23 18.70 -9.77
C GLN A 30 -5.29 20.19 -9.41
N ALA A 31 -4.55 20.64 -8.41
CA ALA A 31 -4.46 22.05 -8.05
C ALA A 31 -3.85 22.93 -9.16
N ALA A 32 -2.97 22.37 -10.00
CA ALA A 32 -2.44 23.08 -11.16
C ALA A 32 -3.45 23.18 -12.31
N TYR A 33 -4.34 22.19 -12.45
CA TYR A 33 -5.40 22.20 -13.47
C TYR A 33 -6.60 23.07 -13.08
N ASP A 34 -6.92 23.13 -11.80
CA ASP A 34 -8.05 23.88 -11.27
C ASP A 34 -7.57 24.82 -10.16
N ALA A 35 -7.51 26.10 -10.50
CA ALA A 35 -7.00 27.16 -9.63
C ALA A 35 -7.95 27.47 -8.45
N ASP A 36 -9.20 27.02 -8.50
CA ASP A 36 -10.18 27.27 -7.43
C ASP A 36 -10.08 26.23 -6.31
N LEU A 37 -9.26 25.18 -6.47
CA LEU A 37 -9.03 24.14 -5.45
C LEU A 37 -8.22 24.64 -4.25
N LEU A 38 -7.40 25.68 -4.43
CA LEU A 38 -6.56 26.26 -3.39
C LEU A 38 -6.83 27.75 -3.27
N ASN A 39 -6.79 28.26 -2.04
CA ASN A 39 -6.81 29.68 -1.74
C ASN A 39 -5.44 30.29 -2.04
N GLY A 40 -5.17 30.54 -3.32
CA GLY A 40 -3.91 31.09 -3.83
C GLY A 40 -3.21 30.15 -4.82
N SER A 41 -1.95 30.45 -5.14
CA SER A 41 -1.19 29.63 -6.08
C SER A 41 -0.59 28.39 -5.42
N LEU A 42 -0.51 27.29 -6.17
CA LEU A 42 0.21 26.09 -5.74
C LEU A 42 1.66 26.41 -5.33
N ASP A 43 2.34 27.30 -6.05
CA ASP A 43 3.72 27.69 -5.77
C ASP A 43 3.89 28.35 -4.39
N GLU A 44 2.91 29.14 -3.95
CA GLU A 44 2.91 29.75 -2.61
C GLU A 44 2.76 28.70 -1.51
N TRP A 45 1.87 27.73 -1.72
CA TRP A 45 1.66 26.63 -0.80
C TRP A 45 2.86 25.70 -0.71
N ILE A 46 3.51 25.41 -1.83
CA ILE A 46 4.74 24.61 -1.86
C ILE A 46 5.88 25.31 -1.10
N LYS A 47 6.03 26.64 -1.22
CA LYS A 47 7.06 27.40 -0.47
C LYS A 47 6.87 27.34 1.05
N LYS A 48 5.64 27.20 1.54
CA LYS A 48 5.32 27.16 2.97
C LYS A 48 5.16 25.74 3.52
N TYR A 49 5.20 24.72 2.66
CA TYR A 49 4.83 23.34 3.00
C TYR A 49 5.55 22.78 4.24
N ASP A 50 6.83 23.10 4.43
CA ASP A 50 7.62 22.65 5.57
C ASP A 50 7.07 23.10 6.93
N LYS A 51 6.39 24.27 6.97
CA LYS A 51 5.81 24.86 8.19
C LYS A 51 4.29 24.70 8.23
N GLU A 52 3.64 24.86 7.09
CA GLU A 52 2.19 24.87 6.92
C GLU A 52 1.80 23.99 5.72
N PRO A 53 1.77 22.65 5.88
CA PRO A 53 1.37 21.78 4.79
C PRO A 53 -0.11 21.99 4.48
N PHE A 54 -0.48 22.12 3.21
CA PHE A 54 -1.89 22.20 2.81
C PHE A 54 -2.53 20.82 2.72
N ALA A 55 -1.75 19.78 2.37
CA ALA A 55 -2.20 18.41 2.34
C ALA A 55 -1.05 17.44 2.70
N VAL A 56 -1.34 16.39 3.46
CA VAL A 56 -0.39 15.30 3.77
C VAL A 56 -1.05 13.96 3.44
N CYS A 57 -0.47 13.22 2.50
CA CYS A 57 -1.02 11.95 2.02
C CYS A 57 -0.23 10.76 2.57
N SER A 58 -0.93 9.74 3.10
CA SER A 58 -0.32 8.45 3.39
C SER A 58 -0.12 7.63 2.11
N SER A 59 0.66 6.55 2.21
CA SER A 59 0.60 5.49 1.18
C SER A 59 -0.76 4.79 1.22
N ALA A 60 -1.10 4.06 0.16
CA ALA A 60 -2.29 3.22 0.12
C ALA A 60 -2.08 1.90 0.89
N PHE A 61 -3.04 1.54 1.74
CA PHE A 61 -3.00 0.34 2.57
C PHE A 61 -4.21 -0.56 2.32
N PRO A 62 -4.08 -1.88 2.31
CA PRO A 62 -5.23 -2.76 2.11
C PRO A 62 -6.19 -2.70 3.29
N LEU A 63 -7.48 -2.55 2.97
CA LEU A 63 -8.59 -2.63 3.91
C LEU A 63 -9.14 -4.07 3.92
N LEU A 64 -9.09 -4.70 5.10
CA LEU A 64 -9.61 -6.03 5.32
C LEU A 64 -10.98 -5.92 5.98
N ALA A 65 -11.97 -6.66 5.45
CA ALA A 65 -13.28 -6.74 6.08
C ALA A 65 -13.15 -7.30 7.51
N GLY A 66 -13.76 -6.61 8.48
CA GLY A 66 -13.96 -7.10 9.83
C GLY A 66 -15.22 -7.95 9.94
N LYS A 67 -15.38 -8.63 11.08
CA LYS A 67 -16.47 -9.59 11.30
C LYS A 67 -17.84 -8.94 11.53
N GLU A 68 -17.91 -7.67 11.94
CA GLU A 68 -19.17 -7.10 12.49
C GLU A 68 -19.46 -5.62 12.16
N SER A 69 -19.05 -5.10 11.00
CA SER A 69 -19.39 -3.74 10.46
C SER A 69 -18.31 -2.65 10.51
N GLY A 70 -17.06 -3.01 10.78
CA GLY A 70 -15.91 -2.12 10.58
C GLY A 70 -14.76 -2.86 9.89
N GLY A 71 -13.93 -2.15 9.12
CA GLY A 71 -12.79 -2.73 8.42
C GLY A 71 -11.46 -2.49 9.15
N ASP A 72 -10.58 -3.49 9.17
CA ASP A 72 -9.21 -3.32 9.68
C ASP A 72 -8.30 -2.86 8.54
N ILE A 73 -7.54 -1.80 8.75
CA ILE A 73 -6.52 -1.34 7.80
C ILE A 73 -5.23 -2.10 8.13
N ALA A 74 -4.63 -2.73 7.12
CA ALA A 74 -3.36 -3.41 7.25
C ALA A 74 -2.19 -2.45 6.95
N PHE A 75 -1.61 -1.90 8.00
CA PHE A 75 -0.42 -1.06 7.91
C PHE A 75 0.86 -1.90 7.79
N PRO A 76 1.93 -1.39 7.17
CA PRO A 76 3.24 -2.02 7.25
C PRO A 76 3.71 -2.06 8.71
N ARG A 77 4.32 -3.17 9.11
CA ARG A 77 4.87 -3.32 10.45
C ARG A 77 5.90 -2.21 10.71
N PRO A 78 5.78 -1.47 11.83
CA PRO A 78 6.80 -0.52 12.25
C PRO A 78 8.20 -1.18 12.34
N GLN A 79 9.23 -0.45 11.92
CA GLN A 79 10.62 -0.89 12.01
C GLN A 79 11.18 -0.68 13.42
N LEU A 80 10.58 -1.35 14.40
CA LEU A 80 11.03 -1.30 15.79
C LEU A 80 12.05 -2.40 16.09
N PRO A 81 13.00 -2.17 17.03
CA PRO A 81 13.88 -3.21 17.52
C PRO A 81 13.09 -4.41 18.04
N SER A 82 13.60 -5.62 17.83
CA SER A 82 12.86 -6.85 18.14
C SER A 82 12.39 -6.92 19.59
N GLY A 83 13.10 -6.32 20.54
CA GLY A 83 12.70 -6.30 21.96
C GLY A 83 11.39 -5.55 22.24
N PHE A 84 10.97 -4.62 21.38
CA PHE A 84 9.66 -3.98 21.49
C PHE A 84 8.52 -4.83 20.90
N LEU A 85 8.85 -5.71 19.95
CA LEU A 85 7.88 -6.59 19.27
C LEU A 85 7.71 -7.93 20.00
N THR A 86 8.76 -8.34 20.70
CA THR A 86 8.82 -9.56 21.48
C THR A 86 9.03 -9.16 22.93
N GLY A 87 8.00 -9.29 23.77
CA GLY A 87 8.19 -9.22 25.21
C GLY A 87 9.39 -10.09 25.61
N SER A 88 10.17 -9.64 26.58
CA SER A 88 11.45 -10.25 26.97
C SER A 88 11.38 -11.78 26.99
N PHE A 89 12.10 -12.44 26.06
CA PHE A 89 12.23 -13.90 26.08
C PHE A 89 13.21 -14.28 27.20
N ASP A 90 12.75 -14.19 28.44
CA ASP A 90 13.63 -14.27 29.60
C ASP A 90 14.17 -15.68 29.91
N ASN A 91 13.68 -16.75 29.26
CA ASN A 91 14.13 -18.09 29.67
C ASN A 91 14.10 -19.22 28.62
N SER A 92 14.20 -18.91 27.31
CA SER A 92 14.29 -19.93 26.26
C SER A 92 15.70 -20.13 25.69
N GLU A 93 15.97 -21.34 25.21
CA GLU A 93 17.21 -21.72 24.53
C GLU A 93 17.46 -20.86 23.27
N ARG A 94 18.74 -20.69 22.89
CA ARG A 94 19.17 -19.83 21.78
C ARG A 94 18.47 -20.17 20.45
N CYS A 95 18.25 -21.47 20.19
CA CYS A 95 17.59 -21.96 18.99
C CYS A 95 16.12 -21.52 18.91
N GLU A 96 15.37 -21.66 20.00
CA GLU A 96 13.96 -21.25 20.06
C GLU A 96 13.79 -19.74 19.86
N LYS A 97 14.68 -18.94 20.48
CA LYS A 97 14.74 -17.49 20.29
C LYS A 97 14.96 -17.11 18.83
N MET A 98 15.82 -17.83 18.12
CA MET A 98 16.10 -17.58 16.70
C MET A 98 14.90 -17.94 15.82
N ILE A 99 14.24 -19.07 16.07
CA ILE A 99 13.04 -19.49 15.35
C ILE A 99 11.89 -18.50 15.58
N ALA A 100 11.65 -18.07 16.82
CA ALA A 100 10.64 -17.08 17.15
C ALA A 100 10.90 -15.75 16.43
N ARG A 101 12.15 -15.26 16.43
CA ARG A 101 12.52 -14.05 15.68
C ARG A 101 12.30 -14.20 14.18
N LYS A 102 12.61 -15.36 13.59
CA LYS A 102 12.38 -15.62 12.16
C LYS A 102 10.88 -15.56 11.83
N LYS A 103 10.03 -16.16 12.66
CA LYS A 103 8.56 -16.09 12.52
C LYS A 103 8.03 -14.66 12.65
N LEU A 104 8.50 -13.90 13.62
CA LEU A 104 8.12 -12.49 13.77
C LEU A 104 8.57 -11.63 12.60
N LYS A 105 9.76 -11.86 12.04
CA LYS A 105 10.23 -11.14 10.85
C LYS A 105 9.29 -11.31 9.66
N GLN A 106 8.67 -12.48 9.50
CA GLN A 106 7.70 -12.77 8.44
C GLN A 106 6.35 -12.04 8.62
N LYS A 107 6.03 -11.60 9.84
CA LYS A 107 4.85 -10.77 10.10
C LYS A 107 5.13 -9.34 9.66
N LYS A 108 4.74 -9.01 8.43
CA LYS A 108 5.02 -7.73 7.76
C LYS A 108 3.95 -6.67 8.00
N TRP A 109 2.81 -7.05 8.57
CA TRP A 109 1.64 -6.19 8.66
C TRP A 109 1.17 -6.02 10.09
N LEU A 110 0.63 -4.84 10.39
CA LEU A 110 -0.05 -4.49 11.63
C LEU A 110 -1.49 -4.12 11.29
N LEU A 111 -2.44 -4.83 11.88
CA LEU A 111 -3.85 -4.49 11.74
C LEU A 111 -4.23 -3.38 12.71
N VAL A 112 -4.91 -2.37 12.17
CA VAL A 112 -5.38 -1.20 12.91
C VAL A 112 -6.85 -1.00 12.60
N GLY A 113 -7.65 -0.83 13.64
CA GLY A 113 -9.09 -0.55 13.48
C GLY A 113 -9.36 0.87 13.00
N GLU A 114 -10.64 1.19 12.82
CA GLU A 114 -11.09 2.50 12.36
C GLU A 114 -10.76 3.65 13.33
N ASP A 115 -10.49 3.34 14.59
CA ASP A 115 -10.06 4.31 15.59
C ASP A 115 -8.61 4.78 15.40
N LEU A 116 -7.89 4.19 14.43
CA LEU A 116 -6.49 4.48 14.09
C LEU A 116 -5.54 4.38 15.30
N LYS A 117 -5.93 3.64 16.34
CA LYS A 117 -5.09 3.46 17.54
C LYS A 117 -4.07 2.36 17.30
N LEU A 118 -2.80 2.77 17.20
CA LEU A 118 -1.68 1.86 17.01
C LEU A 118 -1.38 1.07 18.29
N GLN A 119 -1.85 -0.18 18.34
CA GLN A 119 -1.52 -1.12 19.40
C GLN A 119 -0.57 -2.19 18.88
N ILE A 120 0.72 -2.04 19.17
CA ILE A 120 1.76 -2.97 18.73
C ILE A 120 1.73 -4.19 19.64
N ARG A 121 0.85 -5.13 19.32
CA ARG A 121 0.70 -6.42 20.01
C ARG A 121 1.01 -7.58 19.08
N PRO A 122 1.61 -8.69 19.55
CA PRO A 122 1.90 -9.86 18.72
C PRO A 122 0.68 -10.43 17.98
N GLN A 123 -0.53 -10.24 18.53
CA GLN A 123 -1.80 -10.67 17.94
C GLN A 123 -2.28 -9.78 16.80
N ALA A 124 -1.91 -8.49 16.80
CA ALA A 124 -2.23 -7.55 15.73
C ALA A 124 -1.27 -7.66 14.54
N LEU A 125 -0.14 -8.34 14.71
CA LEU A 125 0.86 -8.57 13.67
C LEU A 125 0.49 -9.79 12.82
N MET A 126 0.47 -9.60 11.51
CA MET A 126 0.15 -10.64 10.53
C MET A 126 1.22 -10.80 9.44
N SER A 127 1.37 -12.02 8.94
CA SER A 127 2.13 -12.34 7.73
C SER A 127 1.27 -12.18 6.46
N ASP A 128 1.93 -12.21 5.30
CA ASP A 128 1.24 -12.15 3.99
C ASP A 128 0.18 -13.26 3.85
N SER A 129 0.50 -14.48 4.31
CA SER A 129 -0.41 -15.62 4.26
C SER A 129 -1.61 -15.51 5.21
N GLU A 130 -1.39 -14.91 6.39
CA GLU A 130 -2.45 -14.68 7.39
C GLU A 130 -3.45 -13.64 6.88
N ILE A 131 -2.95 -12.55 6.27
CA ILE A 131 -3.79 -11.53 5.63
C ILE A 131 -4.57 -12.11 4.45
N PHE A 132 -3.91 -12.87 3.58
CA PHE A 132 -4.59 -13.50 2.45
C PHE A 132 -5.71 -14.44 2.92
N SER A 133 -5.45 -15.26 3.96
CA SER A 133 -6.46 -16.16 4.52
C SER A 133 -7.66 -15.40 5.07
N ARG A 134 -7.42 -14.28 5.75
CA ARG A 134 -8.49 -13.40 6.26
C ARG A 134 -9.28 -12.76 5.12
N TYR A 135 -8.61 -12.28 4.07
CA TYR A 135 -9.27 -11.78 2.87
C TYR A 135 -10.12 -12.86 2.20
N TYR A 136 -9.56 -14.05 1.96
CA TYR A 136 -10.23 -15.16 1.27
C TYR A 136 -11.48 -15.65 2.03
N THR A 137 -11.41 -15.71 3.37
CA THR A 137 -12.55 -16.11 4.22
C THR A 137 -13.73 -15.12 4.10
N ASN A 138 -13.45 -13.83 3.94
CA ASN A 138 -14.47 -12.79 3.80
C ASN A 138 -14.89 -12.53 2.34
N LEU A 139 -14.33 -13.27 1.39
CA LEU A 139 -14.65 -13.13 -0.02
C LEU A 139 -15.95 -13.86 -0.36
N SER A 140 -16.80 -13.24 -1.18
CA SER A 140 -18.02 -13.85 -1.73
C SER A 140 -17.71 -15.08 -2.58
N GLU A 141 -18.59 -16.08 -2.60
CA GLU A 141 -18.41 -17.34 -3.35
C GLU A 141 -18.06 -17.13 -4.82
N ASN A 142 -18.74 -16.22 -5.52
CA ASN A 142 -18.49 -15.91 -6.93
C ASN A 142 -17.05 -15.44 -7.21
N MET A 143 -16.44 -14.70 -6.29
CA MET A 143 -15.07 -14.20 -6.45
C MET A 143 -14.01 -15.24 -6.06
N ARG A 144 -14.35 -16.25 -5.25
CA ARG A 144 -13.42 -17.34 -4.90
C ARG A 144 -13.06 -18.18 -6.11
N HIS A 145 -14.00 -18.38 -7.03
CA HIS A 145 -13.76 -19.13 -8.28
C HIS A 145 -12.74 -18.47 -9.21
N VAL A 146 -12.53 -17.16 -9.09
CA VAL A 146 -11.56 -16.40 -9.92
C VAL A 146 -10.14 -16.58 -9.37
N ILE A 147 -9.99 -16.96 -8.10
CA ILE A 147 -8.69 -17.13 -7.46
C ILE A 147 -8.26 -18.59 -7.64
N SER A 148 -7.23 -18.81 -8.47
CA SER A 148 -6.61 -20.13 -8.61
C SER A 148 -6.03 -20.61 -7.27
N ALA A 149 -6.29 -21.88 -6.92
CA ALA A 149 -5.76 -22.52 -5.72
C ALA A 149 -4.23 -22.65 -5.73
N ASP A 150 -3.60 -22.54 -6.90
CA ASP A 150 -2.17 -22.78 -7.13
C ASP A 150 -1.31 -21.52 -7.01
N ASN A 151 -1.93 -20.34 -6.92
CA ASN A 151 -1.18 -19.09 -6.73
C ASN A 151 -0.70 -18.95 -5.28
N GLU A 152 0.46 -18.29 -5.12
CA GLU A 152 0.97 -17.94 -3.80
C GLU A 152 -0.10 -17.20 -2.99
N LYS A 153 -0.25 -17.56 -1.70
CA LYS A 153 -1.20 -16.97 -0.74
C LYS A 153 -0.82 -15.52 -0.39
N LYS A 154 -0.90 -14.62 -1.36
CA LYS A 154 -0.56 -13.20 -1.28
C LYS A 154 -1.75 -12.35 -1.70
N LEU A 155 -1.90 -11.18 -1.06
CA LEU A 155 -3.00 -10.26 -1.35
C LEU A 155 -2.81 -9.46 -2.65
N PHE A 156 -1.57 -9.38 -3.12
CA PHE A 156 -1.21 -8.81 -4.40
C PHE A 156 -0.02 -9.58 -4.99
N LEU A 157 0.10 -9.50 -6.31
CA LEU A 157 1.20 -10.04 -7.08
C LEU A 157 1.96 -8.86 -7.70
N ASP A 158 3.29 -8.99 -7.72
CA ASP A 158 4.19 -8.08 -8.40
C ASP A 158 4.80 -8.86 -9.56
N ASP A 159 4.53 -8.43 -10.78
CA ASP A 159 4.95 -9.10 -12.01
C ASP A 159 5.64 -8.12 -12.95
N HIS A 160 6.56 -8.62 -13.76
CA HIS A 160 7.33 -7.83 -14.71
C HIS A 160 6.86 -8.12 -16.14
N GLN A 161 6.13 -7.16 -16.72
CA GLN A 161 5.69 -7.26 -18.10
C GLN A 161 6.79 -6.74 -19.03
N ALA A 162 7.16 -7.54 -20.03
CA ALA A 162 8.07 -7.11 -21.08
C ALA A 162 7.31 -6.31 -22.16
N HIS A 163 7.93 -5.23 -22.64
CA HIS A 163 7.43 -4.36 -23.69
C HIS A 163 8.51 -4.18 -24.76
N ASN A 164 8.08 -4.21 -26.03
CA ASN A 164 8.93 -3.86 -27.17
C ASN A 164 8.65 -2.42 -27.57
N SER A 165 9.70 -1.60 -27.64
CA SER A 165 9.64 -0.29 -28.28
C SER A 165 10.01 -0.46 -29.75
N ILE A 166 9.05 -0.24 -30.66
CA ILE A 166 9.23 -0.48 -32.09
C ILE A 166 9.38 0.86 -32.81
N ASP A 167 10.48 1.00 -33.55
CA ASP A 167 10.66 2.13 -34.46
C ASP A 167 9.65 2.03 -35.62
N ARG A 168 8.83 3.07 -35.79
CA ARG A 168 7.80 3.11 -36.82
C ARG A 168 8.35 3.23 -38.24
N LEU A 169 9.60 3.70 -38.40
CA LEU A 169 10.25 3.83 -39.72
C LEU A 169 10.86 2.51 -40.18
N THR A 170 11.56 1.81 -39.28
CA THR A 170 12.28 0.57 -39.63
C THR A 170 11.49 -0.70 -39.31
N GLY A 171 10.47 -0.61 -38.45
CA GLY A 171 9.73 -1.77 -37.95
C GLY A 171 10.55 -2.67 -37.02
N THR A 172 11.67 -2.17 -36.49
CA THR A 172 12.61 -2.96 -35.68
C THR A 172 12.72 -2.44 -34.25
N THR A 173 13.21 -3.31 -33.35
CA THR A 173 13.65 -2.94 -32.00
C THR A 173 15.15 -2.65 -32.04
N GLY A 174 15.58 -1.58 -31.39
CA GLY A 174 16.99 -1.20 -31.30
C GLY A 174 17.73 -1.85 -30.13
N SER A 175 19.07 -1.72 -30.12
CA SER A 175 19.94 -2.15 -29.01
C SER A 175 20.35 -0.99 -28.08
N GLY A 176 19.78 0.21 -28.26
CA GLY A 176 20.19 1.46 -27.60
C GLY A 176 19.05 2.45 -27.33
N ASP A 177 19.40 3.70 -27.04
CA ASP A 177 18.50 4.75 -26.55
C ASP A 177 17.32 5.04 -27.48
N GLY A 178 16.12 4.59 -27.07
CA GLY A 178 14.82 4.94 -27.65
C GLY A 178 13.95 3.74 -28.02
N PHE A 179 14.53 2.69 -28.60
CA PHE A 179 13.80 1.53 -29.14
C PHE A 179 14.25 0.18 -28.56
N ALA A 180 15.02 0.18 -27.48
CA ALA A 180 15.35 -1.03 -26.75
C ALA A 180 14.10 -1.60 -26.05
N PRO A 181 13.89 -2.94 -26.06
CA PRO A 181 12.90 -3.58 -25.22
C PRO A 181 13.12 -3.23 -23.74
N TYR A 182 12.04 -3.04 -23.01
CA TYR A 182 12.07 -2.68 -21.59
C TYR A 182 11.02 -3.50 -20.82
N SER A 183 11.11 -3.48 -19.50
CA SER A 183 10.11 -4.12 -18.64
C SER A 183 9.50 -3.12 -17.68
N CYS A 184 8.21 -3.28 -17.44
CA CYS A 184 7.45 -2.53 -16.44
C CYS A 184 6.97 -3.47 -15.35
N GLY A 185 7.15 -3.07 -14.09
CA GLY A 185 6.52 -3.74 -12.96
C GLY A 185 5.02 -3.46 -12.96
N ASN A 186 4.23 -4.45 -12.58
CA ASN A 186 2.78 -4.41 -12.47
C ASN A 186 2.35 -5.02 -11.14
N ILE A 187 1.59 -4.25 -10.36
CA ILE A 187 1.07 -4.67 -9.06
C ILE A 187 -0.40 -5.00 -9.22
N SER A 188 -0.72 -6.28 -9.22
CA SER A 188 -2.08 -6.81 -9.38
C SER A 188 -2.65 -7.20 -8.02
N TRP A 189 -3.73 -6.53 -7.61
CA TRP A 189 -4.43 -6.84 -6.35
C TRP A 189 -5.48 -7.93 -6.55
N CYS A 190 -5.74 -8.72 -5.51
CA CYS A 190 -6.84 -9.68 -5.56
C CYS A 190 -8.20 -8.99 -5.78
N PRO A 191 -9.16 -9.65 -6.46
CA PRO A 191 -10.46 -9.05 -6.78
C PRO A 191 -11.20 -8.52 -5.56
N GLY A 192 -11.77 -7.31 -5.68
CA GLY A 192 -12.58 -6.72 -4.60
C GLY A 192 -11.79 -6.21 -3.40
N VAL A 193 -10.45 -6.31 -3.39
CA VAL A 193 -9.62 -5.62 -2.40
C VAL A 193 -9.85 -4.12 -2.52
N LYS A 194 -9.95 -3.46 -1.36
CA LYS A 194 -10.03 -2.01 -1.26
C LYS A 194 -8.73 -1.49 -0.67
N LEU A 195 -8.23 -0.39 -1.20
CA LEU A 195 -7.07 0.31 -0.67
C LEU A 195 -7.54 1.60 -0.01
N VAL A 196 -7.04 1.87 1.19
CA VAL A 196 -7.33 3.07 1.95
C VAL A 196 -6.13 3.99 1.94
N VAL A 197 -6.38 5.26 1.65
CA VAL A 197 -5.42 6.36 1.76
C VAL A 197 -5.94 7.32 2.81
N LEU A 198 -5.09 7.69 3.75
CA LEU A 198 -5.36 8.69 4.77
C LEU A 198 -4.77 10.02 4.32
N VAL A 199 -5.60 11.06 4.24
CA VAL A 199 -5.20 12.39 3.79
C VAL A 199 -5.55 13.41 4.86
N LEU A 200 -4.55 14.14 5.35
CA LEU A 200 -4.77 15.32 6.17
C LEU A 200 -4.86 16.52 5.25
N VAL A 201 -5.94 17.28 5.32
CA VAL A 201 -6.15 18.49 4.52
C VAL A 201 -6.28 19.69 5.44
N ASN A 202 -5.64 20.80 5.08
CA ASN A 202 -5.91 22.09 5.68
C ASN A 202 -7.13 22.71 4.98
N GLU A 203 -8.29 22.75 5.64
CA GLU A 203 -9.53 23.29 5.06
C GLU A 203 -9.49 24.81 4.80
N VAL A 204 -8.46 25.50 5.30
CA VAL A 204 -8.23 26.94 5.07
C VAL A 204 -7.30 27.17 3.87
N ALA A 205 -6.70 26.10 3.34
CA ALA A 205 -5.77 26.19 2.22
C ALA A 205 -6.47 26.38 0.88
#